data_AF-J8U2T4-F1
#
_entry.id   AF-J8U2T4-F1
#
_cell.length_a   1.000
_cell.length_b   1.000
_cell.length_c   1.000
_cell.angle_alpha   90.00
_cell.angle_beta   90.00
_cell.angle_gamma   90.00
#
_symmetry.space_group_name_H-M   'P 1'
#
loop_
_entity.id
_entity.type
_entity.pdbx_description
1 polymer ?
#
loop_
_entity_poly.entity_id
_entity_poly.type
_entity_poly.pdbx_seq_one_letter_code
_entity_poly.pdbx_strand_id
1 'polypeptide(L)'
;MSVLEGDTVVTLWASRLVVIKVLISLQTPKRTFYGVITVNPDEFLHDWPDSSQLLWVYNNEHLINVWQEATPPRVSEGESNCAIDNIFGHYENDNGVVCYAVKWFGYHCPTWE
;
A
#
# COMPACT_ATOMS: atom_id res chain seq x y z
N MET A 1 -4.78 5.66 16.16
CA MET A 1 -3.67 4.71 16.38
C MET A 1 -2.81 4.67 15.12
N SER A 2 -1.48 4.66 15.25
CA SER A 2 -0.53 4.57 14.12
C SER A 2 -0.36 3.13 13.65
N VAL A 3 0.13 2.94 12.43
CA VAL A 3 0.60 1.63 11.95
C VAL A 3 2.09 1.51 12.28
N LEU A 4 2.50 0.37 12.82
CA LEU A 4 3.85 0.06 13.28
C LEU A 4 4.33 -1.27 12.72
N GLU A 5 5.63 -1.51 12.80
CA GLU A 5 6.21 -2.83 12.53
C GLU A 5 5.70 -3.86 13.54
N GLY A 6 5.44 -5.08 13.06
CA GLY A 6 4.81 -6.17 13.82
C GLY A 6 3.28 -6.16 13.79
N ASP A 7 2.65 -5.09 13.32
CA ASP A 7 1.20 -5.02 13.23
C ASP A 7 0.65 -6.03 12.21
N THR A 8 -0.49 -6.62 12.54
CA THR A 8 -1.20 -7.54 11.64
C THR A 8 -2.16 -6.78 10.73
N VAL A 9 -2.09 -7.07 9.45
CA VAL A 9 -2.93 -6.49 8.41
C VAL A 9 -4.05 -7.47 8.05
N VAL A 10 -5.29 -6.98 8.10
CA VAL A 10 -6.49 -7.69 7.71
C VAL A 10 -6.63 -7.60 6.18
N THR A 11 -6.77 -8.77 5.56
CA THR A 11 -7.01 -8.92 4.11
C THR A 11 -8.07 -9.98 3.86
N LEU A 12 -8.64 -10.00 2.65
CA LEU A 12 -9.57 -11.05 2.23
C LEU A 12 -8.88 -12.28 1.61
N TRP A 13 -7.60 -12.19 1.24
CA TRP A 13 -6.90 -13.21 0.46
C TRP A 13 -5.74 -13.90 1.21
N ALA A 14 -5.33 -13.35 2.36
CA ALA A 14 -4.28 -13.90 3.20
C ALA A 14 -4.79 -14.08 4.62
N SER A 15 -4.49 -15.24 5.21
CA SER A 15 -4.75 -15.55 6.63
C SER A 15 -4.06 -14.57 7.57
N ARG A 16 -2.83 -14.17 7.22
CA ARG A 16 -2.01 -13.30 8.05
C ARG A 16 -0.97 -12.55 7.22
N LEU A 17 -1.03 -11.23 7.26
CA LEU A 17 0.07 -10.37 6.81
C LEU A 17 0.59 -9.57 8.00
N VAL A 18 1.90 -9.43 8.09
CA VAL A 18 2.57 -8.67 9.16
C VAL A 18 3.37 -7.54 8.54
N VAL A 19 3.21 -6.33 9.06
CA VAL A 19 4.02 -5.17 8.67
C VAL A 19 5.45 -5.40 9.13
N ILE A 20 6.40 -5.44 8.20
CA ILE A 20 7.84 -5.50 8.52
C ILE A 20 8.52 -4.15 8.38
N LYS A 21 7.90 -3.21 7.66
CA LYS A 21 8.42 -1.85 7.51
C LYS A 21 7.31 -0.87 7.17
N VAL A 22 7.31 0.29 7.81
CA VAL A 22 6.51 1.45 7.41
C VAL A 22 7.39 2.39 6.60
N LEU A 23 7.03 2.62 5.35
CA LEU A 23 7.82 3.43 4.42
C LEU A 23 7.40 4.91 4.47
N ILE A 24 6.10 5.14 4.47
CA ILE A 24 5.55 6.49 4.41
C ILE A 24 4.17 6.55 5.04
N SER A 25 3.81 7.70 5.59
CA SER A 25 2.45 8.01 6.01
C SER A 25 1.91 9.21 5.22
N LEU A 26 0.72 9.07 4.66
CA LEU A 26 0.01 10.13 3.96
C LEU A 26 -1.29 10.46 4.68
N GLN A 27 -1.38 11.66 5.25
CA GLN A 27 -2.61 12.16 5.85
C GLN A 27 -3.49 12.82 4.78
N THR A 28 -4.73 12.35 4.68
CA THR A 28 -5.79 12.96 3.85
C THR A 28 -6.89 13.49 4.75
N PRO A 29 -7.82 14.34 4.24
CA PRO A 29 -8.92 14.84 5.05
C PRO A 29 -9.81 13.76 5.67
N LYS A 30 -9.88 12.56 5.05
CA LYS A 30 -10.74 11.46 5.51
C LYS A 30 -10.01 10.45 6.39
N ARG A 31 -8.72 10.22 6.15
CA ARG A 31 -7.92 9.21 6.87
C ARG A 31 -6.42 9.36 6.61
N THR A 32 -5.64 8.68 7.44
CA THR A 32 -4.21 8.48 7.20
C THR A 32 -3.98 7.12 6.54
N PHE A 33 -3.24 7.13 5.45
CA PHE A 33 -2.74 5.95 4.76
C PHE A 33 -1.29 5.72 5.10
N TYR A 34 -0.89 4.45 5.14
CA TYR A 34 0.47 4.03 5.40
C TYR A 34 0.93 3.13 4.27
N GLY A 35 2.01 3.53 3.62
CA GLY A 35 2.71 2.73 2.65
C GLY A 35 3.62 1.78 3.42
N VAL A 36 3.41 0.48 3.30
CA VAL A 36 4.06 -0.54 4.13
C VAL A 36 4.60 -1.68 3.29
N ILE A 37 5.64 -2.32 3.81
CA ILE A 37 6.06 -3.65 3.37
C ILE A 37 5.50 -4.66 4.35
N THR A 38 4.81 -5.67 3.84
CA THR A 38 4.28 -6.78 4.62
C THR A 38 4.84 -8.10 4.18
N VAL A 39 4.94 -9.07 5.08
CA VAL A 39 5.25 -10.46 4.76
C VAL A 39 4.10 -11.36 5.20
N ASN A 40 3.93 -12.48 4.51
CA ASN A 40 3.16 -13.59 5.04
C ASN A 40 4.11 -14.52 5.80
N PRO A 41 3.99 -14.66 7.13
CA PRO A 41 4.87 -15.53 7.92
C PRO A 41 4.60 -17.02 7.71
N ASP A 42 3.50 -17.40 7.04
CA ASP A 42 3.18 -18.80 6.77
C ASP A 42 4.07 -19.34 5.64
N GLU A 43 5.25 -19.85 6.02
CA GLU A 43 6.28 -20.44 5.13
C GLU A 43 5.78 -21.61 4.25
N PHE A 44 4.58 -22.14 4.52
CA PHE A 44 4.00 -23.29 3.80
C PHE A 44 3.20 -22.91 2.55
N LEU A 45 2.99 -21.62 2.29
CA LEU A 45 2.37 -21.15 1.04
C LEU A 45 3.45 -21.01 -0.03
N HIS A 46 3.83 -22.15 -0.62
CA HIS A 46 4.79 -22.24 -1.74
C HIS A 46 4.41 -21.45 -3.00
N ASP A 47 3.19 -20.89 -3.06
CA ASP A 47 2.65 -20.17 -4.22
C ASP A 47 2.87 -18.65 -4.14
N TRP A 48 3.58 -18.12 -3.13
CA TRP A 48 3.84 -16.69 -3.02
C TRP A 48 5.12 -16.29 -3.79
N PRO A 49 5.03 -15.47 -4.85
CA PRO A 49 6.16 -15.20 -5.74
C PRO A 49 7.26 -14.33 -5.11
N ASP A 50 6.92 -13.53 -4.10
CA ASP A 50 7.86 -12.71 -3.32
C ASP A 50 7.50 -12.81 -1.84
N SER A 51 8.49 -12.99 -0.96
CA SER A 51 8.28 -13.08 0.49
C SER A 51 7.69 -11.81 1.10
N SER A 52 7.71 -10.69 0.36
CA SER A 52 7.21 -9.39 0.79
C SER A 52 6.30 -8.72 -0.24
N GLN A 53 5.28 -8.00 0.24
CA GLN A 53 4.35 -7.22 -0.57
C GLN A 53 4.39 -5.74 -0.18
N LEU A 54 4.31 -4.87 -1.18
CA LEU A 54 4.17 -3.43 -1.01
C LEU A 54 2.69 -3.05 -1.03
N LEU A 55 2.17 -2.51 0.08
CA LEU A 55 0.75 -2.25 0.26
C LEU A 55 0.48 -0.84 0.77
N TRP A 56 -0.73 -0.35 0.50
CA TRP A 56 -1.33 0.76 1.24
C TRP A 56 -2.29 0.21 2.27
N VAL A 57 -2.12 0.61 3.53
CA VAL A 57 -3.00 0.23 4.64
C VAL A 57 -3.52 1.46 5.37
N TYR A 58 -4.58 1.29 6.13
CA TYR A 58 -5.12 2.32 7.01
C TYR A 58 -5.62 1.69 8.30
N ASN A 59 -5.59 2.47 9.37
CA ASN A 59 -6.14 2.07 10.66
C ASN A 59 -7.62 2.48 10.73
N ASN A 60 -8.50 1.50 10.98
CA ASN A 60 -9.93 1.70 11.21
C ASN A 60 -10.28 1.51 12.69
N GLU A 61 -9.69 2.36 13.54
CA GLU A 61 -9.81 2.44 15.00
C GLU A 61 -9.32 1.21 15.80
N HIS A 62 -9.48 0.01 15.27
CA HIS A 62 -9.10 -1.26 15.92
C HIS A 62 -8.36 -2.24 15.00
N LEU A 63 -8.51 -2.10 13.69
CA LEU A 63 -7.93 -3.02 12.71
C LEU A 63 -7.17 -2.25 11.63
N ILE A 64 -6.05 -2.82 11.19
CA ILE A 64 -5.29 -2.31 10.06
C ILE A 64 -5.76 -3.08 8.84
N ASN A 65 -6.36 -2.37 7.90
CA ASN A 65 -6.95 -2.95 6.71
C ASN A 65 -6.12 -2.55 5.49
N VAL A 66 -5.97 -3.49 4.55
CA VAL A 66 -5.46 -3.13 3.22
C VAL A 66 -6.47 -2.24 2.54
N TRP A 67 -5.98 -1.17 1.94
CA TRP A 67 -6.79 -0.39 1.03
C TRP A 67 -6.91 -1.11 -0.31
N GLN A 68 -8.10 -1.67 -0.58
CA GLN A 68 -8.41 -2.41 -1.81
C GLN A 68 -9.61 -1.80 -2.56
N GLU A 69 -10.31 -0.86 -1.92
CA GLU A 69 -11.63 -0.40 -2.38
C GLU A 69 -11.57 0.60 -3.54
N ALA A 70 -10.39 1.12 -3.90
CA ALA A 70 -10.26 2.00 -5.06
C ALA A 70 -9.51 1.28 -6.16
N THR A 71 -10.20 1.02 -7.28
CA THR A 71 -9.52 0.83 -8.56
C THR A 71 -8.62 2.06 -8.76
N PRO A 72 -7.29 1.89 -8.87
CA PRO A 72 -6.42 3.01 -9.15
C PRO A 72 -6.90 3.67 -10.44
N PRO A 73 -6.73 5.00 -10.58
CA PRO A 73 -6.92 5.63 -11.88
C PRO A 73 -6.09 4.87 -12.91
N ARG A 74 -6.76 4.23 -13.88
CA ARG A 74 -6.07 3.51 -14.94
C ARG A 74 -5.42 4.55 -15.85
N VAL A 75 -4.10 4.61 -15.83
CA VAL A 75 -3.34 5.32 -16.86
C VAL A 75 -3.31 4.41 -18.09
N SER A 76 -4.38 4.42 -18.89
CA SER A 76 -4.35 3.81 -20.21
C SER A 76 -3.57 4.71 -21.17
N GLU A 77 -2.68 4.11 -21.97
CA GLU A 77 -2.05 4.79 -23.10
C GLU A 77 -3.14 5.40 -24.00
N GLY A 78 -3.24 6.74 -24.00
CA GLY A 78 -4.09 7.48 -24.92
C GLY A 78 -4.99 8.52 -24.24
N GLU A 79 -5.67 8.19 -23.15
CA GLU A 79 -6.63 9.10 -22.51
C GLU A 79 -6.77 8.75 -21.02
N SER A 80 -6.02 9.43 -20.17
CA SER A 80 -6.28 9.41 -18.73
C SER A 80 -6.30 10.84 -18.23
N ASN A 81 -7.48 11.34 -17.87
CA ASN A 81 -7.65 12.63 -17.18
C ASN A 81 -7.14 12.59 -15.72
N CYS A 82 -6.33 11.59 -15.37
CA CYS A 82 -5.83 11.39 -14.02
C CYS A 82 -4.57 12.23 -13.82
N ALA A 83 -4.78 13.46 -13.33
CA ALA A 83 -3.69 14.33 -12.94
C ALA A 83 -3.06 13.84 -11.63
N ILE A 84 -1.72 13.77 -11.61
CA ILE A 84 -0.97 13.60 -10.37
C ILE A 84 -1.15 14.87 -9.55
N ASP A 85 -1.58 14.70 -8.31
CA ASP A 85 -1.67 15.77 -7.31
C ASP A 85 -0.28 15.97 -6.68
N ASN A 86 0.32 14.88 -6.20
CA ASN A 86 1.67 14.91 -5.65
C ASN A 86 2.35 13.54 -5.64
N ILE A 87 3.69 13.53 -5.59
CA ILE A 87 4.51 12.34 -5.33
C ILE A 87 5.14 12.53 -3.94
N PHE A 88 4.82 11.61 -3.02
CA PHE A 88 5.21 11.74 -1.62
C PHE A 88 6.54 11.05 -1.29
N GLY A 89 6.99 10.16 -2.14
CA GLY A 89 8.23 9.42 -1.97
C GLY A 89 8.35 8.29 -2.97
N HIS A 90 9.41 7.52 -2.82
CA HIS A 90 9.62 6.30 -3.57
C HIS A 90 10.17 5.21 -2.65
N TYR A 91 10.05 3.97 -3.11
CA TYR A 91 10.66 2.79 -2.54
C TYR A 91 11.40 2.07 -3.65
N GLU A 92 12.65 1.71 -3.40
CA GLU A 92 13.44 0.86 -4.28
C GLU A 92 13.68 -0.47 -3.58
N ASN A 93 13.37 -1.58 -4.25
CA ASN A 93 13.67 -2.91 -3.73
C ASN A 93 15.09 -3.37 -4.11
N ASP A 94 15.53 -4.49 -3.56
CA ASP A 94 16.89 -5.02 -3.78
C ASP A 94 17.16 -5.42 -5.25
N ASN A 95 16.10 -5.55 -6.06
CA ASN A 95 16.20 -5.83 -7.50
C ASN A 95 16.26 -4.55 -8.35
N GLY A 96 16.31 -3.36 -7.73
CA GLY A 96 16.33 -2.06 -8.40
C GLY A 96 14.98 -1.63 -8.98
N VAL A 97 13.88 -2.30 -8.61
CA VAL A 97 12.52 -1.86 -8.99
C VAL A 97 12.15 -0.69 -8.08
N VAL A 98 11.81 0.44 -8.70
CA VAL A 98 11.39 1.66 -8.02
C VAL A 98 9.88 1.80 -8.13
N CYS A 99 9.22 1.99 -6.99
CA CYS A 99 7.79 2.32 -6.91
C CYS A 99 7.63 3.71 -6.28
N TYR A 100 6.75 4.54 -6.84
CA TYR A 100 6.45 5.88 -6.35
C TYR A 100 5.14 5.90 -5.56
N ALA A 101 5.15 6.60 -4.42
CA ALA A 101 3.94 6.88 -3.64
C ALA A 101 3.18 8.05 -4.28
N VAL A 102 2.22 7.75 -5.15
CA VAL A 102 1.51 8.75 -5.96
C VAL A 102 0.15 9.06 -5.34
N LYS A 103 -0.16 10.35 -5.19
CA LYS A 103 -1.50 10.84 -4.90
C LYS A 103 -2.08 11.47 -6.15
N TRP A 104 -3.31 11.10 -6.46
CA TRP A 104 -4.02 11.57 -7.64
C TRP A 104 -5.05 12.64 -7.30
N PHE A 105 -5.24 13.60 -8.20
CA PHE A 105 -6.23 14.64 -8.04
C PHE A 105 -7.63 14.04 -8.03
N GLY A 106 -8.46 14.42 -7.05
CA GLY A 106 -9.83 13.89 -6.91
C GLY A 106 -9.95 12.47 -6.34
N TYR A 107 -8.84 11.75 -6.12
CA TYR A 107 -8.87 10.43 -5.49
C TYR A 107 -8.49 10.49 -4.01
N HIS A 108 -9.14 9.66 -3.21
CA HIS A 108 -8.90 9.65 -1.77
C HIS A 108 -7.63 8.90 -1.37
N CYS A 109 -7.31 7.80 -2.05
CA CYS A 109 -6.18 6.96 -1.68
C CYS A 109 -4.97 7.18 -2.59
N PRO A 110 -3.75 7.16 -2.05
CA PRO A 110 -2.55 7.03 -2.86
C PRO A 110 -2.42 5.63 -3.50
N THR A 111 -1.56 5.52 -4.50
CA THR A 111 -1.18 4.26 -5.14
C THR A 111 0.34 4.12 -5.14
N TRP A 112 0.81 2.89 -5.34
CA TRP A 112 2.20 2.62 -5.70
C TRP A 112 2.25 2.42 -7.21
N GLU A 113 3.03 3.24 -7.92
CA GLU A 113 3.23 3.18 -9.38
C GLU A 113 4.67 2.86 -9.73
#